data_AF-A0A9W9K659-F1
#
_entry.id   AF-A0A9W9K659-F1
#
_cell.length_a   1.000
_cell.length_b   1.000
_cell.length_c   1.000
_cell.angle_alpha   90.00
_cell.angle_beta   90.00
_cell.angle_gamma   90.00
#
_symmetry.space_group_name_H-M   'P 1'
#
loop_
_entity.id
_entity.type
_entity.pdbx_description
1 polymer ?
#
loop_
_entity_poly.entity_id
_entity_poly.type
_entity_poly.pdbx_seq_one_letter_code
_entity_poly.pdbx_strand_id
1 'polypeptide(L)'
;MSKSKVDNKLPPASPGKLAPFDRMFDRYQTFKPAKGYENIENQDDRYLEYNHGLRIRSSLLADIILADYDMRAFAQMQDSILVHLAVLQKIIDEDDDSDHAQDFIEQLAATVEGLKEDMPLLAKRYKQRNQVEDLEQTDQTEDLEQTDQTEEIEQTDQVEEIDLLETREVLEGSIIEVKSKLRTEVWVNHWDNEMKLPQFPLKEIYDKIREDPTWYLRKELVQICISSGGCCGQKCKCCDTRHIGRETMKGLGHCTDNCLCCHRRHSDESDCVTDYFDYRQKSLEQSLSSRNPAPLLTLAEAYFTLPDKSGLGTSSFTRKVAWRSKSLIPWQWKRVAEWWK
;
A
#
# COMPACT_ATOMS: atom_id res chain seq x y z
N MET A 1 15.32 29.41 -30.71
CA MET A 1 15.04 29.54 -29.27
C MET A 1 15.59 28.30 -28.59
N SER A 2 16.66 28.45 -27.83
CA SER A 2 17.43 27.35 -27.24
C SER A 2 16.68 26.82 -26.01
N LYS A 3 16.14 25.60 -26.08
CA LYS A 3 15.58 24.93 -24.89
C LYS A 3 16.75 24.52 -23.99
N SER A 4 16.92 25.24 -22.87
CA SER A 4 17.84 24.86 -21.82
C SER A 4 17.38 23.54 -21.20
N LYS A 5 18.21 22.50 -21.26
CA LYS A 5 18.09 21.31 -20.42
C LYS A 5 18.16 21.77 -18.97
N VAL A 6 17.04 21.76 -18.27
CA VAL A 6 17.01 21.94 -16.82
C VAL A 6 17.30 20.57 -16.23
N ASP A 7 18.46 20.42 -15.61
CA ASP A 7 18.80 19.24 -14.83
C ASP A 7 17.91 19.20 -13.59
N ASN A 8 16.71 18.64 -13.73
CA ASN A 8 15.77 18.38 -12.64
C ASN A 8 16.26 17.17 -11.82
N LYS A 9 17.40 17.31 -11.14
CA LYS A 9 17.63 16.49 -9.96
C LYS A 9 16.60 16.92 -8.93
N LEU A 10 15.63 16.06 -8.64
CA LEU A 10 14.80 16.18 -7.45
C LEU A 10 15.73 16.56 -6.29
N PRO A 11 15.51 17.70 -5.62
CA PRO A 11 16.36 18.09 -4.52
C PRO A 11 16.39 16.90 -3.55
N PRO A 12 17.58 16.43 -3.12
CA PRO A 12 17.64 15.41 -2.08
C PRO A 12 16.76 15.94 -0.97
N ALA A 13 15.74 15.17 -0.58
CA ALA A 13 14.85 15.54 0.50
C ALA A 13 15.76 15.99 1.62
N SER A 14 15.87 17.30 1.81
CA SER A 14 16.80 17.84 2.79
C SER A 14 16.34 17.16 4.07
N PRO A 15 17.21 16.46 4.81
CA PRO A 15 16.85 16.01 6.14
C PRO A 15 16.63 17.31 6.90
N GLY A 16 15.41 17.84 6.79
CA GLY A 16 14.96 18.99 7.55
C GLY A 16 15.28 18.56 8.95
N LYS A 17 16.09 19.38 9.64
CA LYS A 17 16.42 19.14 11.04
C LYS A 17 15.11 18.85 11.72
N LEU A 18 14.81 17.57 11.93
CA LEU A 18 13.64 17.13 12.65
C LEU A 18 13.84 17.82 13.99
N ALA A 19 12.93 18.73 14.32
CA ALA A 19 13.02 19.49 15.55
C ALA A 19 13.35 18.50 16.68
N PRO A 20 14.37 18.79 17.51
CA PRO A 20 14.83 17.85 18.53
C PRO A 20 13.61 17.40 19.32
N PHE A 21 13.29 16.12 19.18
CA PHE A 21 12.11 15.41 19.69
C PHE A 21 11.42 16.22 20.80
N ASP A 22 10.49 17.09 20.40
CA ASP A 22 9.93 18.05 21.33
C ASP A 22 9.09 17.27 22.34
N ARG A 23 9.39 17.46 23.62
CA ARG A 23 8.91 16.71 24.80
C ARG A 23 7.38 16.68 25.01
N MET A 24 6.58 17.04 24.00
CA MET A 24 5.11 17.06 24.07
C MET A 24 4.46 15.68 24.13
N PHE A 25 5.19 14.61 23.83
CA PHE A 25 4.62 13.26 23.75
C PHE A 25 4.97 12.32 24.93
N ASP A 26 5.88 12.71 25.81
CA ASP A 26 6.50 11.80 26.80
C ASP A 26 5.56 11.25 27.89
N ARG A 27 4.41 11.90 28.17
CA ARG A 27 3.55 11.46 29.29
C ARG A 27 2.44 10.48 28.91
N TYR A 28 2.13 10.35 27.62
CA TYR A 28 0.96 9.58 27.17
C TYR A 28 1.26 8.61 26.03
N GLN A 29 2.53 8.48 25.63
CA GLN A 29 2.92 7.44 24.68
C GLN A 29 2.86 6.07 25.33
N THR A 30 2.25 5.14 24.61
CA THR A 30 2.12 3.73 24.97
C THR A 30 3.41 2.98 24.65
N PHE A 31 4.08 3.39 23.57
CA PHE A 31 5.37 2.89 23.15
C PHE A 31 6.49 3.85 23.54
N LYS A 32 7.61 3.30 23.98
CA LYS A 32 8.86 4.05 24.17
C LYS A 32 10.05 3.17 23.76
N PRO A 33 11.19 3.76 23.39
CA PRO A 33 12.39 2.99 23.13
C PRO A 33 12.81 2.24 24.39
N ALA A 34 13.18 0.96 24.27
CA ALA A 34 13.76 0.22 25.38
C ALA A 34 15.11 0.84 25.77
N LYS A 35 15.54 0.61 27.02
CA LYS A 35 16.85 1.10 27.49
C LYS A 35 17.97 0.62 26.57
N GLY A 36 18.74 1.57 26.03
CA GLY A 36 19.88 1.30 25.16
C GLY A 36 19.56 1.24 23.66
N TYR A 37 18.32 1.51 23.24
CA TYR A 37 17.88 1.47 21.84
C TYR A 37 18.88 2.09 20.84
N GLU A 38 19.39 3.28 21.13
CA GLU A 38 20.27 4.05 20.23
C GLU A 38 21.69 3.48 20.12
N ASN A 39 22.11 2.65 21.08
CA ASN A 39 23.47 2.11 21.16
C ASN A 39 23.59 0.72 20.50
N ILE A 40 22.48 0.15 20.05
CA ILE A 40 22.47 -1.17 19.42
C ILE A 40 22.72 -0.99 17.93
N GLU A 41 23.81 -1.56 17.43
CA GLU A 41 24.19 -1.47 16.02
C GLU A 41 23.28 -2.32 15.14
N ASN A 42 22.95 -3.53 15.58
CA ASN A 42 22.09 -4.45 14.87
C ASN A 42 20.62 -4.05 15.03
N GLN A 43 19.91 -3.92 13.90
CA GLN A 43 18.52 -3.52 13.91
C GLN A 43 17.61 -4.51 14.64
N ASP A 44 17.86 -5.81 14.48
CA ASP A 44 17.00 -6.86 15.03
C ASP A 44 17.06 -6.97 16.56
N ASP A 45 18.12 -6.42 17.14
CA ASP A 45 18.33 -6.36 18.58
C ASP A 45 17.68 -5.13 19.22
N ARG A 46 17.02 -4.25 18.45
CA ARG A 46 16.34 -3.06 18.96
C ARG A 46 14.92 -3.39 19.41
N TYR A 47 14.56 -2.94 20.61
CA TYR A 47 13.24 -3.19 21.21
C TYR A 47 12.50 -1.89 21.52
N LEU A 48 11.19 -1.91 21.32
CA LEU A 48 10.27 -0.95 21.92
C LEU A 48 9.64 -1.57 23.17
N GLU A 49 9.42 -0.74 24.20
CA GLU A 49 8.64 -1.08 25.38
C GLU A 49 7.21 -0.57 25.21
N TYR A 50 6.24 -1.47 25.38
CA TYR A 50 4.81 -1.19 25.37
C TYR A 50 4.25 -1.23 26.81
N ASN A 51 3.62 -0.14 27.25
CA ASN A 51 3.05 0.03 28.58
C ASN A 51 4.01 -0.43 29.71
N HIS A 52 3.57 -1.38 30.53
CA HIS A 52 4.26 -1.89 31.74
C HIS A 52 5.44 -2.83 31.42
N GLY A 53 6.22 -2.51 30.40
CA GLY A 53 7.50 -3.18 30.11
C GLY A 53 7.44 -4.37 29.15
N LEU A 54 6.35 -4.54 28.38
CA LEU A 54 6.34 -5.54 27.31
C LEU A 54 7.32 -5.13 26.23
N ARG A 55 8.38 -5.91 26.01
CA ARG A 55 9.40 -5.64 24.99
C ARG A 55 9.04 -6.31 23.68
N ILE A 56 9.06 -5.54 22.60
CA ILE A 56 8.72 -5.99 21.25
C ILE A 56 9.87 -5.63 20.33
N ARG A 57 10.27 -6.55 19.44
CA ARG A 57 11.29 -6.27 18.43
C ARG A 57 10.80 -5.17 17.49
N SER A 58 11.69 -4.21 17.21
CA SER A 58 11.39 -3.08 16.34
C SER A 58 11.20 -3.52 14.89
N SER A 59 12.00 -4.50 14.43
CA SER A 59 11.86 -5.09 13.10
C SER A 59 10.50 -5.74 12.90
N LEU A 60 10.02 -6.52 13.87
CA LEU A 60 8.68 -7.11 13.81
C LEU A 60 7.57 -6.06 13.61
N LEU A 61 7.60 -4.97 14.36
CA LEU A 61 6.60 -3.90 14.20
C LEU A 61 6.73 -3.22 12.84
N ALA A 62 7.95 -2.96 12.38
CA ALA A 62 8.21 -2.42 11.06
C ALA A 62 7.69 -3.34 9.95
N ASP A 63 7.93 -4.65 10.05
CA ASP A 63 7.49 -5.64 9.06
C ASP A 63 5.96 -5.69 8.93
N ILE A 64 5.24 -5.62 10.06
CA ILE A 64 3.77 -5.58 10.07
C ILE A 64 3.26 -4.29 9.44
N ILE A 65 3.87 -3.15 9.79
CA ILE A 65 3.50 -1.85 9.24
C ILE A 65 3.74 -1.85 7.72
N LEU A 66 4.92 -2.28 7.27
CA LEU A 66 5.27 -2.35 5.85
C LEU A 66 4.33 -3.28 5.08
N ALA A 67 4.08 -4.48 5.59
CA ALA A 67 3.16 -5.43 4.96
C ALA A 67 1.74 -4.83 4.83
N ASP A 68 1.30 -4.04 5.81
CA ASP A 68 0.01 -3.36 5.71
C ASP A 68 0.02 -2.18 4.73
N TYR A 69 1.13 -1.44 4.63
CA TYR A 69 1.32 -0.44 3.57
C TYR A 69 1.23 -1.09 2.18
N ASP A 70 1.90 -2.23 1.98
CA ASP A 70 1.88 -3.00 0.74
C ASP A 70 0.46 -3.47 0.38
N MET A 71 -0.26 -4.04 1.35
CA MET A 71 -1.66 -4.43 1.14
C MET A 71 -2.56 -3.25 0.75
N ARG A 72 -2.35 -2.07 1.34
CA ARG A 72 -3.14 -0.88 0.99
C ARG A 72 -2.78 -0.36 -0.39
N ALA A 73 -1.50 -0.23 -0.71
CA ALA A 73 -1.06 0.18 -2.04
C ALA A 73 -1.67 -0.77 -3.10
N PHE A 74 -1.63 -2.07 -2.84
CA PHE A 74 -2.24 -3.07 -3.71
C PHE A 74 -3.76 -2.93 -3.84
N ALA A 75 -4.49 -2.78 -2.72
CA ALA A 75 -5.94 -2.62 -2.78
C ALA A 75 -6.35 -1.38 -3.60
N GLN A 76 -5.60 -0.29 -3.48
CA GLN A 76 -5.84 0.92 -4.28
C GLN A 76 -5.61 0.73 -5.77
N MET A 77 -4.56 -0.02 -6.09
CA MET A 77 -4.18 -0.39 -7.44
C MET A 77 -5.28 -1.24 -8.08
N GLN A 78 -5.77 -2.25 -7.37
CA GLN A 78 -6.93 -3.03 -7.78
C GLN A 78 -8.16 -2.15 -8.02
N ASP A 79 -8.49 -1.24 -7.10
CA ASP A 79 -9.62 -0.33 -7.24
C ASP A 79 -9.48 0.57 -8.48
N SER A 80 -8.26 1.04 -8.79
CA SER A 80 -8.01 1.87 -9.97
C SER A 80 -8.25 1.11 -11.27
N ILE A 81 -7.78 -0.13 -11.35
CA ILE A 81 -8.00 -0.99 -12.52
C ILE A 81 -9.50 -1.22 -12.71
N LEU A 82 -10.22 -1.56 -11.63
CA LEU A 82 -11.67 -1.79 -11.69
C LEU A 82 -12.44 -0.56 -12.16
N VAL A 83 -12.03 0.64 -11.73
CA VAL A 83 -12.61 1.89 -12.21
C VAL A 83 -12.32 2.09 -13.71
N HIS A 84 -11.08 1.85 -14.17
CA HIS A 84 -10.75 1.96 -15.59
C HIS A 84 -11.53 0.96 -16.44
N LEU A 85 -11.67 -0.29 -16.00
CA LEU A 85 -12.51 -1.29 -16.67
C LEU A 85 -13.98 -0.86 -16.76
N ALA A 86 -14.53 -0.30 -15.68
CA ALA A 86 -15.91 0.17 -15.69
C ALA A 86 -16.12 1.35 -16.66
N VAL A 87 -15.12 2.21 -16.81
CA VAL A 87 -15.14 3.30 -17.80
C VAL A 87 -15.05 2.74 -19.22
N LEU A 88 -14.17 1.77 -19.49
CA LEU A 88 -14.10 1.10 -20.79
C LEU A 88 -15.41 0.45 -21.17
N GLN A 89 -15.99 -0.32 -20.26
CA GLN A 89 -17.27 -0.97 -20.52
C GLN A 89 -18.32 0.05 -20.93
N LYS A 90 -18.34 1.20 -20.25
CA LYS A 90 -19.27 2.27 -20.54
C LYS A 90 -19.03 2.90 -21.93
N ILE A 91 -17.77 3.12 -22.31
CA ILE A 91 -17.41 3.63 -23.64
C ILE A 91 -17.87 2.65 -24.73
N ILE A 92 -17.61 1.35 -24.54
CA ILE A 92 -18.04 0.27 -25.44
C ILE A 92 -19.56 0.24 -25.55
N ASP A 93 -20.29 0.35 -24.43
CA ASP A 93 -21.76 0.31 -24.41
C ASP A 93 -22.41 1.55 -25.04
N GLU A 94 -21.72 2.70 -25.04
CA GLU A 94 -22.24 3.98 -25.55
C GLU A 94 -22.00 4.17 -27.07
N ASP A 95 -21.29 3.26 -27.74
CA ASP A 95 -21.08 3.22 -29.22
C ASP A 95 -20.53 4.56 -29.79
N ASP A 96 -19.80 5.31 -28.95
CA ASP A 96 -19.36 6.69 -29.21
C ASP A 96 -17.85 6.68 -29.51
N ASP A 97 -17.47 7.06 -30.73
CA ASP A 97 -16.11 7.19 -31.30
C ASP A 97 -15.09 6.09 -30.89
N SER A 98 -14.84 5.14 -31.81
CA SER A 98 -13.82 4.08 -31.69
C SER A 98 -12.43 4.61 -31.31
N ASP A 99 -12.07 5.81 -31.75
CA ASP A 99 -10.80 6.45 -31.45
C ASP A 99 -10.59 6.68 -29.94
N HIS A 100 -11.65 7.05 -29.21
CA HIS A 100 -11.54 7.31 -27.76
C HIS A 100 -11.45 6.01 -26.95
N ALA A 101 -12.09 4.94 -27.44
CA ALA A 101 -11.98 3.61 -26.85
C ALA A 101 -10.54 3.10 -26.95
N GLN A 102 -9.91 3.26 -28.12
CA GLN A 102 -8.55 2.81 -28.36
C GLN A 102 -7.53 3.52 -27.47
N ASP A 103 -7.57 4.86 -27.37
CA ASP A 103 -6.71 5.64 -26.49
C ASP A 103 -6.83 5.18 -25.01
N PHE A 104 -8.04 4.80 -24.59
CA PHE A 104 -8.27 4.32 -23.23
C PHE A 104 -7.78 2.89 -23.03
N ILE A 105 -7.93 2.02 -24.04
CA ILE A 105 -7.39 0.66 -24.02
C ILE A 105 -5.88 0.69 -23.91
N GLU A 106 -5.20 1.55 -24.68
CA GLU A 106 -3.75 1.73 -24.59
C GLU A 106 -3.32 2.17 -23.18
N GLN A 107 -4.04 3.11 -22.57
CA GLN A 107 -3.78 3.54 -21.18
C GLN A 107 -4.00 2.41 -20.17
N LEU A 108 -5.04 1.59 -20.35
CA LEU A 108 -5.29 0.45 -19.47
C LEU A 108 -4.26 -0.65 -19.66
N ALA A 109 -3.88 -0.96 -20.90
CA ALA A 109 -2.84 -1.92 -21.23
C ALA A 109 -1.50 -1.49 -20.61
N ALA A 110 -1.12 -0.22 -20.76
CA ALA A 110 0.07 0.32 -20.10
C ALA A 110 0.00 0.22 -18.57
N THR A 111 -1.19 0.46 -17.99
CA THR A 111 -1.41 0.28 -16.55
C THR A 111 -1.22 -1.20 -16.15
N VAL A 112 -1.84 -2.14 -16.89
CA VAL A 112 -1.74 -3.58 -16.60
C VAL A 112 -0.32 -4.10 -16.79
N GLU A 113 0.41 -3.62 -17.80
CA GLU A 113 1.79 -4.04 -18.05
C GLU A 113 2.72 -3.53 -16.95
N GLY A 114 2.59 -2.26 -16.55
CA GLY A 114 3.32 -1.73 -15.39
C GLY A 114 3.07 -2.55 -14.11
N LEU A 115 1.87 -3.09 -13.94
CA LEU A 115 1.55 -3.99 -12.83
C LEU A 115 2.22 -5.36 -12.95
N LYS A 116 2.27 -5.92 -14.15
CA LYS A 116 2.95 -7.19 -14.40
C LYS A 116 4.46 -7.05 -14.14
N GLU A 117 5.06 -5.90 -14.43
CA GLU A 117 6.46 -5.61 -14.13
C GLU A 117 6.70 -5.39 -12.62
N ASP A 118 5.80 -4.69 -11.95
CA ASP A 118 5.89 -4.42 -10.51
C ASP A 118 5.72 -5.68 -9.65
N MET A 119 4.91 -6.62 -10.12
CA MET A 119 4.57 -7.84 -9.40
C MET A 119 5.79 -8.67 -9.00
N PRO A 120 6.68 -9.06 -9.93
CA PRO A 120 7.95 -9.68 -9.61
C PRO A 120 8.85 -8.84 -8.71
N LEU A 121 8.82 -7.51 -8.79
CA LEU A 121 9.64 -6.65 -7.94
C LEU A 121 9.13 -6.64 -6.48
N LEU A 122 7.82 -6.66 -6.28
CA LEU A 122 7.19 -6.83 -4.96
C LEU A 122 7.51 -8.23 -4.39
N ALA A 123 7.34 -9.27 -5.22
CA ALA A 123 7.66 -10.65 -4.85
C ALA A 123 9.15 -10.85 -4.53
N LYS A 124 10.04 -10.25 -5.33
CA LYS A 124 11.50 -10.32 -5.17
C LYS A 124 11.95 -9.58 -3.92
N ARG A 125 11.43 -8.39 -3.65
CA ARG A 125 11.72 -7.66 -2.40
C ARG A 125 11.32 -8.48 -1.18
N TYR A 126 10.19 -9.16 -1.27
CA TYR A 126 9.75 -10.04 -0.21
C TYR A 126 10.70 -11.24 -0.01
N LYS A 127 11.07 -11.93 -1.10
CA LYS A 127 12.09 -12.99 -1.03
C LYS A 127 13.39 -12.47 -0.42
N GLN A 128 13.87 -11.30 -0.84
CA GLN A 128 15.09 -10.70 -0.30
C GLN A 128 14.98 -10.35 1.19
N ARG A 129 13.81 -9.90 1.67
CA ARG A 129 13.58 -9.61 3.10
C ARG A 129 13.58 -10.88 3.95
N ASN A 130 13.03 -11.97 3.42
CA ASN A 130 12.96 -13.26 4.11
C ASN A 130 14.22 -14.13 3.94
N GLN A 131 14.98 -13.94 2.87
CA GLN A 131 16.22 -14.68 2.59
C GLN A 131 17.42 -14.16 3.38
N VAL A 132 17.27 -13.12 4.22
CA VAL A 132 18.33 -12.71 5.16
C VAL A 132 18.59 -13.77 6.23
N GLU A 133 17.68 -14.74 6.45
CA GLU A 133 17.92 -15.85 7.39
C GLU A 133 18.62 -17.08 6.77
N ASP A 134 18.73 -17.20 5.44
CA ASP A 134 19.27 -18.42 4.78
C ASP A 134 20.20 -18.11 3.58
N LEU A 135 21.17 -17.20 3.74
CA LEU A 135 22.29 -17.12 2.80
C LEU A 135 23.32 -18.23 3.06
N GLU A 136 22.91 -19.48 2.86
CA GLU A 136 23.78 -20.53 2.32
C GLU A 136 22.99 -21.34 1.27
N GLN A 137 23.44 -21.21 0.02
CA GLN A 137 23.12 -22.04 -1.16
C GLN A 137 21.84 -21.70 -1.93
N THR A 138 22.01 -21.07 -3.10
CA THR A 138 21.74 -21.73 -4.40
C THR A 138 22.16 -20.81 -5.55
N ASP A 139 23.37 -21.02 -6.06
CA ASP A 139 23.72 -20.69 -7.45
C ASP A 139 23.04 -21.72 -8.34
N GLN A 140 21.98 -21.32 -9.06
CA GLN A 140 21.58 -21.83 -10.39
C GLN A 140 20.16 -21.35 -10.75
N THR A 141 20.05 -20.62 -11.86
CA THR A 141 18.85 -20.47 -12.71
C THR A 141 19.38 -19.87 -14.01
N GLU A 142 19.73 -20.71 -14.98
CA GLU A 142 18.88 -21.24 -16.08
C GLU A 142 18.50 -20.17 -17.11
N ASP A 143 19.07 -20.36 -18.30
CA ASP A 143 18.89 -19.58 -19.52
C ASP A 143 17.45 -19.70 -20.04
N LEU A 144 16.78 -18.55 -20.21
CA LEU A 144 15.49 -18.45 -20.89
C LEU A 144 15.73 -18.06 -22.35
N GLU A 145 15.51 -19.01 -23.26
CA GLU A 145 15.48 -18.77 -24.70
C GLU A 145 14.20 -18.01 -25.10
N GLN A 146 14.37 -16.83 -25.70
CA GLN A 146 13.31 -16.08 -26.38
C GLN A 146 13.10 -16.65 -27.79
N THR A 147 11.84 -16.95 -28.14
CA THR A 147 11.44 -17.30 -29.50
C THR A 147 10.71 -16.13 -30.16
N ASP A 148 11.33 -15.55 -31.19
CA ASP A 148 10.71 -14.60 -32.11
C ASP A 148 9.87 -15.33 -33.15
N GLN A 149 8.57 -15.03 -33.20
CA GLN A 149 7.75 -15.20 -34.40
C GLN A 149 6.84 -13.98 -34.54
N THR A 150 7.06 -13.22 -35.62
CA THR A 150 6.19 -12.12 -36.05
C THR A 150 5.80 -12.43 -37.50
N GLU A 151 4.53 -12.77 -37.72
CA GLU A 151 3.93 -12.90 -39.05
C GLU A 151 3.09 -11.64 -39.35
N GLU A 152 3.19 -11.20 -40.60
CA GLU A 152 2.62 -9.97 -41.16
C GLU A 152 1.22 -10.29 -41.72
N ILE A 153 0.16 -9.62 -41.23
CA ILE A 153 -1.22 -9.81 -41.70
C ILE A 153 -1.77 -8.46 -42.19
N GLU A 154 -2.05 -8.38 -43.50
CA GLU A 154 -2.90 -7.35 -44.10
C GLU A 154 -4.36 -7.84 -44.16
N GLN A 155 -5.26 -7.17 -43.45
CA GLN A 155 -6.70 -7.14 -43.76
C GLN A 155 -7.37 -5.97 -43.01
N THR A 156 -7.98 -5.05 -43.78
CA THR A 156 -8.55 -3.79 -43.31
C THR A 156 -10.09 -3.80 -43.34
N ASP A 157 -10.67 -3.14 -42.34
CA ASP A 157 -12.03 -2.61 -42.20
C ASP A 157 -13.17 -3.52 -41.64
N GLN A 158 -12.89 -4.78 -41.27
CA GLN A 158 -13.79 -5.58 -40.39
C GLN A 158 -13.09 -6.14 -39.14
N VAL A 159 -11.86 -5.69 -38.90
CA VAL A 159 -10.96 -6.22 -37.86
C VAL A 159 -11.10 -5.48 -36.52
N GLU A 160 -11.62 -4.25 -36.50
CA GLU A 160 -11.58 -3.41 -35.29
C GLU A 160 -12.54 -3.85 -34.17
N GLU A 161 -13.74 -4.35 -34.47
CA GLU A 161 -14.72 -4.69 -33.42
C GLU A 161 -14.42 -6.05 -32.73
N ILE A 162 -13.79 -6.98 -33.45
CA ILE A 162 -13.36 -8.29 -32.90
C ILE A 162 -12.16 -8.11 -31.96
N ASP A 163 -11.31 -7.11 -32.21
CA ASP A 163 -10.10 -6.84 -31.44
C ASP A 163 -10.40 -6.31 -30.01
N LEU A 164 -11.47 -5.53 -29.84
CA LEU A 164 -11.83 -4.92 -28.55
C LEU A 164 -12.32 -5.96 -27.51
N LEU A 165 -13.14 -6.92 -27.94
CA LEU A 165 -13.66 -7.98 -27.06
C LEU A 165 -12.56 -8.96 -26.67
N GLU A 166 -11.69 -9.34 -27.61
CA GLU A 166 -10.53 -10.20 -27.33
C GLU A 166 -9.55 -9.51 -26.37
N THR A 167 -9.25 -8.23 -26.61
CA THR A 167 -8.42 -7.41 -25.70
C THR A 167 -9.01 -7.34 -24.30
N ARG A 168 -10.34 -7.21 -24.18
CA ARG A 168 -11.02 -7.23 -22.88
C ARG A 168 -10.84 -8.56 -22.16
N GLU A 169 -11.09 -9.69 -22.83
CA GLU A 169 -10.94 -11.02 -22.21
C GLU A 169 -9.49 -11.25 -21.73
N VAL A 170 -8.50 -10.81 -22.53
CA VAL A 170 -7.08 -10.87 -22.16
C VAL A 170 -6.77 -10.00 -20.93
N LEU A 171 -7.34 -8.80 -20.84
CA LEU A 171 -7.17 -7.92 -19.68
C LEU A 171 -7.85 -8.49 -18.43
N GLU A 172 -9.08 -9.01 -18.54
CA GLU A 172 -9.78 -9.64 -17.42
C GLU A 172 -9.00 -10.87 -16.91
N GLY A 173 -8.47 -11.70 -17.80
CA GLY A 173 -7.60 -12.83 -17.47
C GLY A 173 -6.33 -12.39 -16.73
N SER A 174 -5.63 -11.38 -17.26
CA SER A 174 -4.43 -10.80 -16.63
C SER A 174 -4.75 -10.27 -15.22
N ILE A 175 -5.91 -9.64 -15.03
CA ILE A 175 -6.34 -9.09 -13.73
C ILE A 175 -6.65 -10.21 -12.74
N ILE A 176 -7.30 -11.29 -13.16
CA ILE A 176 -7.56 -12.45 -12.31
C ILE A 176 -6.24 -13.08 -11.84
N GLU A 177 -5.28 -13.23 -12.75
CA GLU A 177 -3.96 -13.78 -12.44
C GLU A 177 -3.21 -12.89 -11.43
N VAL A 178 -3.14 -11.58 -11.70
CA VAL A 178 -2.53 -10.58 -10.82
C VAL A 178 -3.19 -10.63 -9.44
N LYS A 179 -4.53 -10.61 -9.36
CA LYS A 179 -5.27 -10.75 -8.09
C LYS A 179 -4.95 -12.05 -7.34
N SER A 180 -4.78 -13.17 -8.05
CA SER A 180 -4.47 -14.46 -7.46
C SER A 180 -3.07 -14.47 -6.84
N LYS A 181 -2.05 -14.09 -7.62
CA LYS A 181 -0.66 -14.01 -7.16
C LYS A 181 -0.50 -13.07 -5.95
N LEU A 182 -1.17 -11.92 -6.00
CA LEU A 182 -1.16 -10.94 -4.91
C LEU A 182 -1.85 -11.43 -3.64
N ARG A 183 -2.97 -12.15 -3.81
CA ARG A 183 -3.66 -12.78 -2.69
C ARG A 183 -2.77 -13.84 -2.04
N THR A 184 -2.02 -14.62 -2.79
CA THR A 184 -1.19 -15.67 -2.20
C THR A 184 0.07 -15.12 -1.55
N GLU A 185 0.73 -14.13 -2.14
CA GLU A 185 2.02 -13.66 -1.62
C GLU A 185 1.83 -12.62 -0.52
N VAL A 186 1.25 -11.45 -0.84
CA VAL A 186 1.20 -10.32 0.11
C VAL A 186 0.41 -10.67 1.38
N TRP A 187 -0.67 -11.45 1.25
CA TRP A 187 -1.48 -11.82 2.42
C TRP A 187 -0.85 -12.88 3.30
N VAL A 188 -0.18 -13.88 2.74
CA VAL A 188 0.50 -14.90 3.56
C VAL A 188 1.57 -14.23 4.40
N ASN A 189 2.28 -13.27 3.83
CA ASN A 189 3.35 -12.54 4.50
C ASN A 189 2.82 -11.67 5.64
N HIS A 190 1.75 -10.92 5.34
CA HIS A 190 1.06 -10.12 6.33
C HIS A 190 0.53 -11.00 7.46
N TRP A 191 -0.07 -12.15 7.12
CA TRP A 191 -0.56 -13.13 8.08
C TRP A 191 0.56 -13.70 8.95
N ASP A 192 1.68 -14.12 8.37
CA ASP A 192 2.82 -14.67 9.10
C ASP A 192 3.40 -13.65 10.08
N ASN A 193 3.48 -12.39 9.69
CA ASN A 193 3.92 -11.31 10.59
C ASN A 193 2.89 -11.01 11.67
N GLU A 194 1.60 -11.05 11.35
CA GLU A 194 0.52 -10.94 12.34
C GLU A 194 0.55 -12.08 13.37
N MET A 195 0.88 -13.32 12.97
CA MET A 195 0.98 -14.47 13.86
C MET A 195 2.17 -14.37 14.83
N LYS A 196 3.21 -13.59 14.47
CA LYS A 196 4.37 -13.32 15.34
C LYS A 196 4.06 -12.27 16.42
N LEU A 197 2.94 -11.56 16.33
CA LEU A 197 2.55 -10.60 17.38
C LEU A 197 2.23 -11.32 18.69
N PRO A 198 2.65 -10.77 19.85
CA PRO A 198 2.17 -11.25 21.13
C PRO A 198 0.64 -11.21 21.19
N GLN A 199 0.01 -12.36 21.46
CA GLN A 199 -1.45 -12.52 21.46
C GLN A 199 -2.16 -11.49 22.34
N PHE A 200 -1.54 -11.16 23.48
CA PHE A 200 -2.00 -10.09 24.38
C PHE A 200 -0.84 -9.21 24.83
N PRO A 201 -1.06 -7.90 25.00
CA PRO A 201 -2.25 -7.13 24.62
C PRO A 201 -2.24 -6.64 23.15
N LEU A 202 -1.14 -6.83 22.42
CA LEU A 202 -0.92 -6.17 21.12
C LEU A 202 -1.81 -6.69 20.01
N LYS A 203 -1.87 -8.01 19.80
CA LYS A 203 -2.68 -8.59 18.72
C LYS A 203 -4.15 -8.24 18.87
N GLU A 204 -4.68 -8.32 20.09
CA GLU A 204 -6.07 -7.93 20.39
C GLU A 204 -6.35 -6.47 20.03
N ILE A 205 -5.47 -5.55 20.43
CA ILE A 205 -5.65 -4.12 20.13
C ILE A 205 -5.56 -3.86 18.63
N TYR A 206 -4.56 -4.44 17.98
CA TYR A 206 -4.37 -4.34 16.54
C TYR A 206 -5.59 -4.86 15.77
N ASP A 207 -6.13 -6.04 16.13
CA ASP A 207 -7.33 -6.60 15.51
C ASP A 207 -8.55 -5.69 15.73
N LYS A 208 -8.72 -5.19 16.96
CA LYS A 208 -9.81 -4.30 17.34
C LYS A 208 -9.76 -2.95 16.61
N ILE A 209 -8.57 -2.42 16.36
CA ILE A 209 -8.41 -1.22 15.54
C ILE A 209 -8.91 -1.50 14.11
N ARG A 210 -8.57 -2.66 13.55
CA ARG A 210 -8.96 -3.04 12.18
C ARG A 210 -10.44 -3.41 12.03
N GLU A 211 -11.17 -3.61 13.12
CA GLU A 211 -12.64 -3.73 13.07
C GLU A 211 -13.30 -2.42 12.61
N ASP A 212 -12.67 -1.27 12.86
CA ASP A 212 -13.14 0.02 12.37
C ASP A 212 -12.70 0.23 10.92
N PRO A 213 -13.60 0.28 9.93
CA PRO A 213 -13.25 0.46 8.53
C PRO A 213 -12.71 1.87 8.22
N THR A 214 -12.55 2.74 9.21
CA THR A 214 -11.93 4.06 9.08
C THR A 214 -10.62 4.19 9.87
N TRP A 215 -10.09 3.08 10.40
CA TRP A 215 -8.87 3.09 11.21
C TRP A 215 -7.65 3.72 10.51
N TYR A 216 -7.57 3.62 9.19
CA TYR A 216 -6.51 4.23 8.39
C TYR A 216 -6.59 5.76 8.29
N LEU A 217 -7.73 6.36 8.66
CA LEU A 217 -7.94 7.81 8.74
C LEU A 217 -7.57 8.38 10.11
N ARG A 218 -6.93 7.57 10.96
CA ARG A 218 -6.39 8.05 12.22
C ARG A 218 -5.46 9.22 12.02
N LYS A 219 -5.55 10.20 12.92
CA LYS A 219 -4.81 11.47 12.86
C LYS A 219 -3.30 11.26 12.68
N GLU A 220 -2.75 10.20 13.28
CA GLU A 220 -1.33 9.89 13.20
C GLU A 220 -0.92 9.52 11.76
N LEU A 221 -1.67 8.64 11.10
CA LEU A 221 -1.41 8.22 9.72
C LEU A 221 -1.63 9.37 8.73
N VAL A 222 -2.70 10.14 8.95
CA VAL A 222 -2.98 11.34 8.16
C VAL A 222 -1.83 12.35 8.31
N GLN A 223 -1.36 12.61 9.53
CA GLN A 223 -0.29 13.57 9.79
C GLN A 223 1.04 13.11 9.18
N ILE A 224 1.34 11.80 9.21
CA ILE A 224 2.50 11.23 8.51
C ILE A 224 2.38 11.50 7.01
N CYS A 225 1.25 11.16 6.40
CA CYS A 225 0.99 11.43 4.99
C CYS A 225 1.19 12.92 4.65
N ILE A 226 0.63 13.83 5.45
CA ILE A 226 0.82 15.29 5.29
C ILE A 226 2.30 15.68 5.37
N SER A 227 3.01 15.20 6.40
CA SER A 227 4.41 15.56 6.66
C SER A 227 5.36 15.05 5.59
N SER A 228 5.03 13.92 4.96
CA SER A 228 5.78 13.34 3.84
C SER A 228 5.47 14.02 2.50
N GLY A 229 4.65 15.07 2.48
CA GLY A 229 4.22 15.76 1.25
C GLY A 229 3.10 15.05 0.49
N GLY A 230 2.44 14.07 1.10
CA GLY A 230 1.35 13.31 0.49
C GLY A 230 0.07 14.12 0.28
N CYS A 231 -0.88 13.54 -0.44
CA CYS A 231 -2.07 14.22 -0.96
C CYS A 231 -2.95 14.86 0.13
N CYS A 232 -3.04 14.27 1.33
CA CYS A 232 -3.86 14.83 2.40
C CYS A 232 -3.31 16.18 2.93
N GLY A 233 -2.03 16.51 2.68
CA GLY A 233 -1.42 17.80 3.06
C GLY A 233 -1.84 18.98 2.21
N GLN A 234 -2.40 18.73 1.02
CA GLN A 234 -2.61 19.76 0.02
C GLN A 234 -4.07 20.19 -0.14
N LYS A 235 -4.91 19.99 0.90
CA LYS A 235 -6.35 20.30 0.87
C LYS A 235 -7.12 19.58 -0.27
N CYS A 236 -6.58 18.49 -0.86
CA CYS A 236 -7.28 17.73 -1.91
C CYS A 236 -8.67 17.24 -1.45
N LYS A 237 -8.86 17.07 -0.12
CA LYS A 237 -10.01 16.42 0.53
C LYS A 237 -10.35 15.03 -0.01
N CYS A 238 -9.50 14.47 -0.86
CA CYS A 238 -9.63 13.15 -1.46
C CYS A 238 -9.72 12.04 -0.41
N CYS A 239 -9.06 12.23 0.74
CA CYS A 239 -9.12 11.35 1.90
C CYS A 239 -10.48 11.43 2.65
N ASP A 240 -11.21 12.54 2.55
CA ASP A 240 -12.48 12.79 3.26
C ASP A 240 -13.73 12.39 2.46
N THR A 241 -13.66 12.49 1.13
CA THR A 241 -14.81 12.36 0.23
C THR A 241 -15.00 10.97 -0.36
N ARG A 242 -14.02 10.05 -0.22
CA ARG A 242 -14.12 8.73 -0.84
C ARG A 242 -15.08 7.82 -0.06
N HIS A 243 -16.08 7.30 -0.76
CA HIS A 243 -16.97 6.28 -0.21
C HIS A 243 -16.27 4.93 -0.19
N ILE A 244 -16.30 4.25 0.95
CA ILE A 244 -15.83 2.87 1.09
C ILE A 244 -16.76 1.97 0.25
N GLY A 245 -16.23 1.38 -0.82
CA GLY A 245 -16.91 0.33 -1.57
C GLY A 245 -17.20 -0.89 -0.67
N ARG A 246 -18.30 -1.61 -0.92
CA ARG A 246 -18.74 -2.71 -0.03
C ARG A 246 -17.83 -3.94 -0.06
N GLU A 247 -16.97 -4.08 -1.07
CA GLU A 247 -16.36 -5.38 -1.41
C GLU A 247 -14.94 -5.59 -0.87
N THR A 248 -14.16 -4.53 -0.62
CA THR A 248 -12.74 -4.63 -0.22
C THR A 248 -12.49 -4.03 1.17
N MET A 249 -12.96 -4.67 2.25
CA MET A 249 -12.81 -4.13 3.62
C MET A 249 -11.38 -4.13 4.19
N LYS A 250 -10.44 -4.91 3.63
CA LYS A 250 -9.02 -4.92 4.04
C LYS A 250 -8.20 -4.21 2.96
N GLY A 251 -7.37 -3.25 3.36
CA GLY A 251 -6.61 -2.41 2.41
C GLY A 251 -7.25 -1.04 2.12
N LEU A 252 -8.38 -0.72 2.74
CA LEU A 252 -8.95 0.63 2.68
C LEU A 252 -7.98 1.60 3.34
N GLY A 253 -7.57 2.62 2.62
CA GLY A 253 -6.83 3.75 3.18
C GLY A 253 -5.80 4.35 2.25
N HIS A 254 -6.07 5.58 1.81
CA HIS A 254 -5.23 6.37 0.89
C HIS A 254 -4.20 7.25 1.60
N CYS A 255 -4.21 7.27 2.94
CA CYS A 255 -3.23 8.03 3.72
C CYS A 255 -1.91 7.28 3.85
N THR A 256 -1.44 6.69 2.75
CA THR A 256 -0.05 6.32 2.58
C THR A 256 0.58 7.37 1.68
N ASP A 257 1.87 7.63 1.88
CA ASP A 257 2.67 8.36 0.92
C ASP A 257 2.75 7.69 -0.46
N ASN A 258 2.40 6.40 -0.51
CA ASN A 258 2.30 5.54 -1.68
C ASN A 258 0.88 5.47 -2.27
N CYS A 259 0.03 6.48 -2.12
CA CYS A 259 -1.29 6.39 -2.74
C CYS A 259 -1.26 6.79 -4.22
N LEU A 260 -2.16 6.21 -5.02
CA LEU A 260 -2.29 6.56 -6.44
C LEU A 260 -2.55 8.05 -6.67
N CYS A 261 -3.21 8.73 -5.73
CA CYS A 261 -3.40 10.18 -5.80
C CYS A 261 -2.09 10.96 -5.64
N CYS A 262 -1.16 10.48 -4.80
CA CYS A 262 0.19 11.04 -4.73
C CYS A 262 0.94 10.76 -6.04
N HIS A 263 0.87 9.52 -6.53
CA HIS A 263 1.54 9.14 -7.75
C HIS A 263 1.13 10.00 -8.96
N ARG A 264 -0.18 10.12 -9.26
CA ARG A 264 -0.69 10.94 -10.37
C ARG A 264 -0.27 12.41 -10.31
N ARG A 265 0.11 12.91 -9.13
CA ARG A 265 0.59 14.27 -8.97
C ARG A 265 2.10 14.39 -9.25
N HIS A 266 2.84 13.33 -8.96
CA HIS A 266 4.28 13.27 -9.20
C HIS A 266 4.64 12.73 -10.59
N SER A 267 3.70 12.09 -11.30
CA SER A 267 3.90 11.57 -12.66
C SER A 267 4.17 12.66 -13.69
N ASP A 268 3.79 13.92 -13.43
CA ASP A 268 4.19 15.06 -14.28
C ASP A 268 5.72 15.31 -14.25
N GLU A 269 6.44 14.71 -13.29
CA GLU A 269 7.89 14.83 -13.09
C GLU A 269 8.64 13.48 -13.13
N SER A 270 7.94 12.35 -13.22
CA SER A 270 8.48 10.99 -13.06
C SER A 270 7.97 10.08 -14.16
N ASP A 271 8.86 9.68 -15.07
CA ASP A 271 8.54 8.89 -16.27
C ASP A 271 8.07 7.44 -15.99
N CYS A 272 8.11 6.94 -14.75
CA CYS A 272 7.50 5.65 -14.42
C CYS A 272 6.78 5.63 -13.06
N VAL A 273 5.73 4.81 -13.00
CA VAL A 273 4.93 4.56 -11.79
C VAL A 273 5.74 3.82 -10.74
N THR A 274 6.54 2.87 -11.22
CA THR A 274 7.24 1.85 -10.44
C THR A 274 8.33 2.46 -9.55
N ASP A 275 9.15 3.36 -10.08
CA ASP A 275 10.23 4.02 -9.34
C ASP A 275 9.70 4.86 -8.17
N TYR A 276 8.52 5.45 -8.31
CA TYR A 276 7.92 6.26 -7.24
C TYR A 276 7.51 5.40 -6.04
N PHE A 277 6.77 4.30 -6.26
CA PHE A 277 6.37 3.39 -5.19
C PHE A 277 7.61 2.78 -4.52
N ASP A 278 8.61 2.39 -5.31
CA ASP A 278 9.85 1.82 -4.83
C ASP A 278 10.66 2.78 -3.97
N TYR A 279 10.82 4.01 -4.45
CA TYR A 279 11.53 5.05 -3.75
C TYR A 279 10.90 5.31 -2.38
N ARG A 280 9.58 5.44 -2.34
CA ARG A 280 8.86 5.77 -1.11
C ARG A 280 8.78 4.61 -0.14
N GLN A 281 8.58 3.39 -0.63
CA GLN A 281 8.68 2.18 0.18
C GLN A 281 10.07 2.06 0.83
N LYS A 282 11.15 2.22 0.04
CA LYS A 282 12.53 2.20 0.56
C LYS A 282 12.78 3.34 1.55
N SER A 283 12.22 4.51 1.31
CA SER A 283 12.29 5.64 2.25
C SER A 283 11.59 5.31 3.57
N LEU A 284 10.42 4.66 3.53
CA LEU A 284 9.70 4.21 4.72
C LEU A 284 10.49 3.13 5.46
N GLU A 285 10.97 2.11 4.76
CA GLU A 285 11.84 1.07 5.31
C GLU A 285 13.06 1.69 5.98
N GLN A 286 13.79 2.57 5.30
CA GLN A 286 14.95 3.26 5.85
C GLN A 286 14.60 4.08 7.10
N SER A 287 13.43 4.74 7.09
CA SER A 287 12.95 5.54 8.22
C SER A 287 12.60 4.67 9.43
N LEU A 288 11.93 3.54 9.22
CA LEU A 288 11.58 2.55 10.25
C LEU A 288 12.83 1.82 10.79
N SER A 289 13.82 1.64 9.93
CA SER A 289 15.12 1.04 10.22
C SER A 289 16.14 2.04 10.76
N SER A 290 15.83 3.34 10.80
CA SER A 290 16.77 4.35 11.26
C SER A 290 17.02 4.24 12.76
N ARG A 291 18.19 4.70 13.26
CA ARG A 291 18.47 4.75 14.72
C ARG A 291 17.53 5.68 15.48
N ASN A 292 16.87 6.60 14.78
CA ASN A 292 15.86 7.47 15.35
C ASN A 292 14.54 6.71 15.49
N PRO A 293 14.04 6.43 16.70
CA PRO A 293 12.81 5.68 16.89
C PRO A 293 11.55 6.48 16.54
N ALA A 294 11.63 7.80 16.28
CA ALA A 294 10.45 8.65 16.06
C ALA A 294 9.45 8.11 15.02
N PRO A 295 9.91 7.73 13.80
CA PRO A 295 9.00 7.30 12.76
C PRO A 295 8.29 6.01 13.14
N LEU A 296 9.05 5.04 13.68
CA LEU A 296 8.50 3.77 14.12
C LEU A 296 7.56 3.94 15.31
N LEU A 297 7.89 4.77 16.30
CA LEU A 297 7.01 5.05 17.45
C LEU A 297 5.69 5.66 16.99
N THR A 298 5.75 6.65 16.09
CA THR A 298 4.54 7.31 15.57
C THR A 298 3.62 6.31 14.86
N LEU A 299 4.20 5.44 14.03
CA LEU A 299 3.42 4.40 13.35
C LEU A 299 2.95 3.31 14.32
N ALA A 300 3.76 2.91 15.29
CA ALA A 300 3.38 1.93 16.30
C ALA A 300 2.16 2.43 17.13
N GLU A 301 2.15 3.69 17.54
CA GLU A 301 0.98 4.29 18.20
C GLU A 301 -0.28 4.26 17.31
N ALA A 302 -0.11 4.50 16.01
CA ALA A 302 -1.22 4.46 15.06
C ALA A 302 -1.80 3.05 14.85
N TYR A 303 -0.96 2.01 14.98
CA TYR A 303 -1.34 0.62 14.69
C TYR A 303 -1.72 -0.19 15.92
N PHE A 304 -1.17 0.14 17.08
CA PHE A 304 -1.21 -0.72 18.27
C PHE A 304 -1.69 -0.02 19.54
N THR A 305 -2.18 1.22 19.43
CA THR A 305 -2.79 1.96 20.54
C THR A 305 -4.24 2.28 20.19
N LEU A 306 -5.18 1.96 21.08
CA LEU A 306 -6.59 2.33 20.85
C LEU A 306 -6.72 3.85 20.85
N PRO A 307 -7.51 4.43 19.92
CA PRO A 307 -7.78 5.86 19.95
C PRO A 307 -8.49 6.21 21.26
N ASP A 308 -8.00 7.24 21.94
CA ASP A 308 -8.64 7.76 23.14
C ASP A 308 -10.12 8.05 22.86
N LYS A 309 -11.01 7.54 23.73
CA LYS A 309 -12.46 7.76 23.60
C LYS A 309 -12.82 9.26 23.59
N SER A 310 -11.95 10.11 24.12
CA SER A 310 -12.08 11.57 24.17
C SER A 310 -11.61 12.28 22.89
N GLY A 311 -10.81 11.63 22.04
CA GLY A 311 -10.17 12.23 20.86
C GLY A 311 -10.93 12.07 19.55
N LEU A 312 -11.99 11.25 19.51
CA LEU A 312 -12.98 11.30 18.43
C LEU A 312 -13.74 12.62 18.58
N GLY A 313 -13.17 13.68 18.02
CA GLY A 313 -13.85 14.96 17.85
C GLY A 313 -15.28 14.73 17.39
N THR A 314 -16.19 15.55 17.87
CA THR A 314 -17.65 15.49 17.68
C THR A 314 -18.14 15.45 16.23
N SER A 315 -17.25 15.35 15.22
CA SER A 315 -17.53 15.41 13.80
C SER A 315 -18.15 14.15 13.16
N SER A 316 -18.53 13.11 13.93
CA SER A 316 -19.17 11.93 13.31
C SER A 316 -20.28 11.25 14.13
N PHE A 317 -21.06 12.01 14.91
CA PHE A 317 -22.31 11.48 15.46
C PHE A 317 -23.23 10.89 14.36
N THR A 318 -23.12 11.40 13.13
CA THR A 318 -23.81 10.86 11.94
C THR A 318 -23.23 9.56 11.38
N ARG A 319 -21.95 9.20 11.63
CA ARG A 319 -21.38 7.90 11.16
C ARG A 319 -21.67 6.73 12.11
N LYS A 320 -21.88 7.00 13.41
CA LYS A 320 -22.17 5.95 14.41
C LYS A 320 -23.52 5.24 14.21
N VAL A 321 -24.50 5.89 13.56
CA VAL A 321 -25.86 5.34 13.40
C VAL A 321 -25.92 4.24 12.32
N ALA A 322 -25.04 4.29 11.31
CA ALA A 322 -25.02 3.28 10.24
C ALA A 322 -24.39 1.93 10.63
N TRP A 323 -23.65 1.87 11.75
CA TRP A 323 -22.83 0.70 12.10
C TRP A 323 -23.44 -0.22 13.17
N ARG A 324 -24.23 0.33 14.12
CA ARG A 324 -24.76 -0.44 15.26
C ARG A 324 -25.77 -1.54 14.90
N SER A 325 -26.32 -1.58 13.68
CA SER A 325 -27.29 -2.62 13.29
C SER A 325 -26.68 -3.88 12.69
N LYS A 326 -25.34 -4.02 12.60
CA LYS A 326 -24.69 -5.14 11.88
C LYS A 326 -23.67 -5.97 12.68
N SER A 327 -23.43 -5.70 13.97
CA SER A 327 -22.33 -6.34 14.72
C SER A 327 -22.70 -7.61 15.53
N LEU A 328 -23.74 -8.37 15.15
CA LEU A 328 -24.20 -9.54 15.91
C LEU A 328 -23.73 -10.92 15.38
N ILE A 329 -22.74 -10.98 14.48
CA ILE A 329 -22.16 -12.25 14.03
C ILE A 329 -20.64 -12.21 14.32
N PRO A 330 -20.03 -13.24 14.94
CA PRO A 330 -18.58 -13.31 15.09
C PRO A 330 -17.88 -13.32 13.71
N TRP A 331 -17.27 -12.19 13.35
CA TRP A 331 -16.76 -11.90 12.00
C TRP A 331 -15.54 -12.73 11.57
N GLN A 332 -14.79 -13.32 12.51
CA GLN A 332 -13.47 -13.91 12.24
C GLN A 332 -13.49 -15.29 11.56
N TRP A 333 -14.56 -16.09 11.68
CA TRP A 333 -14.55 -17.48 11.18
C TRP A 333 -15.33 -17.72 9.89
N LYS A 334 -16.35 -16.90 9.60
CA LYS A 334 -17.19 -17.10 8.40
C LYS A 334 -16.51 -16.68 7.09
N ARG A 335 -15.58 -15.72 7.14
CA ARG A 335 -14.90 -15.20 5.93
C ARG A 335 -13.70 -16.01 5.48
N VAL A 336 -13.00 -16.73 6.38
CA VAL A 336 -11.95 -17.66 5.94
C VAL A 336 -12.57 -18.79 5.12
N ALA A 337 -13.76 -19.28 5.47
CA ALA A 337 -14.42 -20.35 4.70
C ALA A 337 -15.06 -19.86 3.37
N GLU A 338 -15.51 -18.60 3.30
CA GLU A 338 -16.14 -18.04 2.09
C GLU A 338 -15.13 -17.48 1.07
N TRP A 339 -13.85 -17.33 1.43
CA TRP A 339 -12.80 -16.77 0.56
C TRP A 339 -11.92 -17.82 -0.13
N TRP A 340 -12.10 -19.09 0.22
CA TRP A 340 -11.43 -20.27 -0.36
C TRP A 340 -12.34 -21.05 -1.35
N LYS A 341 -13.57 -20.57 -1.55
CA LYS A 341 -14.43 -20.97 -2.66
C LYS A 341 -14.45 -19.85 -3.68
#